data_AF-A0A924LFB8-F1
#
_entry.id   AF-A0A924LFB8-F1
#
_cell.length_a   1.000
_cell.length_b   1.000
_cell.length_c   1.000
_cell.angle_alpha   90.00
_cell.angle_beta   90.00
_cell.angle_gamma   90.00
#
_symmetry.space_group_name_H-M   'P 1'
#
loop_
_entity.id
_entity.type
_entity.pdbx_description
1 polymer ?
#
loop_
_entity_poly.entity_id
_entity_poly.type
_entity_poly.pdbx_seq_one_letter_code
_entity_poly.pdbx_strand_id
1 'polypeptide(L)'
;SPDFASGAVGAGRGMSCFGFKGGIGTSSRMVTLDGAQHCIGGLVLANFGRAGDLRLPDGRIVYPATPPDAERGSVIVVLATDVPLDHRQLRRVIRRAGAGLARLGSFWGHGSGDVFLGFTTANRVPHDATTDILPQHIMAENRIDLLFQAVADVTQEAVLDALVAAETVVGRGGRSRSGLLAFL
;
A
#
# COMPACT_ATOMS: atom_id res chain seq x y z
N SER A 1 16.00 -3.79 -15.93
CA SER A 1 14.97 -4.76 -15.53
C SER A 1 13.77 -3.99 -14.97
N PRO A 2 12.52 -4.42 -15.19
CA PRO A 2 11.35 -3.87 -14.48
C PRO A 2 11.30 -4.26 -12.99
N ASP A 3 12.13 -5.20 -12.55
CA ASP A 3 12.15 -5.70 -11.16
C ASP A 3 12.76 -4.70 -10.18
N PHE A 4 12.25 -4.70 -8.95
CA PHE A 4 12.79 -3.98 -7.81
C PHE A 4 12.65 -4.81 -6.52
N ALA A 5 13.47 -4.49 -5.51
CA ALA A 5 13.47 -5.21 -4.24
C ALA A 5 12.41 -4.69 -3.26
N SER A 6 11.85 -5.59 -2.47
CA SER A 6 11.02 -5.32 -1.29
C SER A 6 11.83 -5.43 0.02
N GLY A 7 11.20 -5.09 1.15
CA GLY A 7 11.75 -5.19 2.49
C GLY A 7 12.56 -3.97 2.93
N ALA A 8 13.67 -4.20 3.63
CA ALA A 8 14.48 -3.15 4.26
C ALA A 8 15.44 -2.44 3.28
N VAL A 9 14.91 -1.96 2.15
CA VAL A 9 15.64 -1.31 1.05
C VAL A 9 15.17 0.11 0.80
N GLY A 10 16.02 0.94 0.19
CA GLY A 10 15.69 2.33 -0.16
C GLY A 10 15.12 3.13 1.02
N ALA A 11 13.99 3.80 0.82
CA ALA A 11 13.28 4.52 1.89
C ALA A 11 12.82 3.59 3.03
N GLY A 12 12.61 2.30 2.77
CA GLY A 12 12.21 1.28 3.75
C GLY A 12 13.30 0.88 4.75
N ARG A 13 14.57 1.25 4.52
CA ARG A 13 15.71 0.77 5.31
C ARG A 13 15.54 1.00 6.82
N GLY A 14 15.04 2.17 7.21
CA GLY A 14 14.86 2.56 8.61
C GLY A 14 13.46 2.30 9.20
N MET A 15 12.53 1.75 8.41
CA MET A 15 11.12 1.70 8.80
C MET A 15 10.78 0.57 9.77
N SER A 16 9.78 0.78 10.63
CA SER A 16 9.22 -0.19 11.57
C SER A 16 7.71 -0.27 11.39
N CYS A 17 7.14 -1.47 11.36
CA CYS A 17 5.70 -1.63 11.16
C CYS A 17 5.16 -2.71 12.10
N PHE A 18 4.11 -2.38 12.87
CA PHE A 18 3.54 -3.23 13.92
C PHE A 18 4.55 -3.79 14.94
N GLY A 19 5.60 -3.01 15.24
CA GLY A 19 6.71 -3.43 16.10
C GLY A 19 7.78 -4.30 15.41
N PHE A 20 7.48 -4.86 14.24
CA PHE A 20 8.44 -5.57 13.40
C PHE A 20 9.26 -4.61 12.53
N LYS A 21 10.23 -5.16 11.81
CA LYS A 21 10.88 -4.44 10.72
C LYS A 21 9.85 -4.18 9.61
N GLY A 22 9.67 -2.91 9.25
CA GLY A 22 8.88 -2.48 8.09
C GLY A 22 9.74 -2.32 6.85
N GLY A 23 9.21 -1.69 5.80
CA GLY A 23 9.97 -1.57 4.56
C GLY A 23 9.17 -1.12 3.35
N ILE A 24 9.74 -1.40 2.18
CA ILE A 24 9.05 -1.33 0.90
C ILE A 24 8.30 -2.64 0.67
N GLY A 25 7.07 -2.57 0.19
CA GLY A 25 6.38 -3.75 -0.31
C GLY A 25 5.47 -3.41 -1.47
N THR A 26 5.10 -4.42 -2.22
CA THR A 26 4.31 -4.26 -3.44
C THR A 26 3.36 -5.42 -3.66
N SER A 27 2.29 -5.18 -4.41
CA SER A 27 1.41 -6.23 -4.91
C SER A 27 0.59 -5.66 -6.07
N SER A 28 -0.14 -6.53 -6.77
CA SER A 28 -1.07 -6.13 -7.83
C SER A 28 -2.28 -7.04 -7.91
N ARG A 29 -3.33 -6.56 -8.57
CA ARG A 29 -4.54 -7.32 -8.91
C ARG A 29 -4.93 -7.06 -10.35
N MET A 30 -5.46 -8.09 -10.99
CA MET A 30 -6.11 -7.99 -12.28
C MET A 30 -7.61 -7.83 -12.07
N VAL A 31 -8.23 -6.95 -12.84
CA VAL A 31 -9.69 -6.79 -12.93
C VAL A 31 -10.12 -6.91 -14.39
N THR A 32 -11.29 -7.49 -14.63
CA THR A 32 -11.82 -7.65 -16.00
C THR A 32 -12.91 -6.63 -16.29
N LEU A 33 -12.70 -5.82 -17.33
CA LEU A 33 -13.64 -4.81 -17.83
C LEU A 33 -13.83 -5.05 -19.33
N ASP A 34 -15.08 -5.19 -19.78
CA ASP A 34 -15.41 -5.45 -21.19
C ASP A 34 -14.63 -6.62 -21.83
N GLY A 35 -14.35 -7.66 -21.02
CA GLY A 35 -13.57 -8.83 -21.44
C GLY A 35 -12.05 -8.61 -21.51
N ALA A 36 -11.57 -7.39 -21.31
CA ALA A 36 -10.15 -7.05 -21.22
C ALA A 36 -9.64 -7.09 -19.77
N GLN A 37 -8.37 -7.50 -19.61
CA GLN A 37 -7.68 -7.49 -18.33
C GLN A 37 -7.04 -6.12 -18.09
N HIS A 38 -7.24 -5.59 -16.90
CA HIS A 38 -6.68 -4.33 -16.42
C HIS A 38 -5.94 -4.57 -15.12
N CYS A 39 -4.81 -3.88 -14.93
CA CYS A 39 -3.98 -4.02 -13.74
C CYS A 39 -4.20 -2.85 -12.78
N ILE A 40 -4.21 -3.16 -11.49
CA ILE A 40 -3.97 -2.19 -10.43
C ILE A 40 -2.83 -2.70 -9.56
N GLY A 41 -1.78 -1.88 -9.45
CA GLY A 41 -0.60 -2.14 -8.64
C GLY A 41 -0.48 -1.16 -7.48
N GLY A 42 0.16 -1.59 -6.41
CA GLY A 42 0.46 -0.77 -5.24
C GLY A 42 1.91 -0.92 -4.82
N LEU A 43 2.51 0.18 -4.40
CA LEU A 43 3.78 0.23 -3.68
C LEU A 43 3.57 0.92 -2.34
N VAL A 44 4.07 0.32 -1.28
CA VAL A 44 3.89 0.80 0.09
C VAL A 44 5.24 1.01 0.76
N LEU A 45 5.38 2.14 1.45
CA LEU A 45 6.40 2.36 2.47
C LEU A 45 5.74 2.15 3.84
N ALA A 46 5.91 0.96 4.42
CA ALA A 46 5.26 0.54 5.66
C ALA A 46 6.06 0.98 6.89
N ASN A 47 5.53 1.95 7.64
CA ASN A 47 6.15 2.47 8.86
C ASN A 47 5.11 2.83 9.95
N PHE A 48 4.07 2.00 10.15
CA PHE A 48 2.92 2.32 11.00
C PHE A 48 2.50 1.13 11.87
N GLY A 49 1.51 1.36 12.75
CA GLY A 49 0.90 0.30 13.57
C GLY A 49 1.71 -0.07 14.81
N ARG A 50 1.01 -0.44 15.89
CA ARG A 50 1.63 -0.79 17.17
C ARG A 50 1.90 -2.29 17.24
N ALA A 51 2.86 -2.68 18.08
CA ALA A 51 3.02 -4.08 18.43
C ALA A 51 1.73 -4.60 19.09
N GLY A 52 1.23 -5.76 18.63
CA GLY A 52 -0.02 -6.35 19.09
C GLY A 52 -1.24 -6.06 18.21
N ASP A 53 -1.15 -5.06 17.31
CA ASP A 53 -2.28 -4.71 16.44
C ASP A 53 -2.31 -5.51 15.13
N LEU A 54 -1.17 -6.07 14.68
CA LEU A 54 -1.08 -6.79 13.42
C LEU A 54 -2.02 -8.00 13.39
N ARG A 55 -3.00 -7.94 12.49
CA ARG A 55 -3.91 -9.03 12.17
C ARG A 55 -3.57 -9.61 10.81
N LEU A 56 -3.28 -10.90 10.77
CA LEU A 56 -3.07 -11.63 9.53
C LEU A 56 -4.42 -11.99 8.87
N PRO A 57 -4.44 -12.29 7.55
CA PRO A 57 -5.68 -12.65 6.85
C PRO A 57 -6.41 -13.88 7.42
N ASP A 58 -5.69 -14.77 8.10
CA ASP A 58 -6.24 -15.95 8.78
C ASP A 58 -6.79 -15.65 10.19
N GLY A 59 -6.76 -14.39 10.62
CA GLY A 59 -7.25 -13.93 11.92
C GLY A 59 -6.23 -14.01 13.06
N ARG A 60 -5.03 -14.56 12.83
CA ARG A 60 -3.97 -14.57 13.86
C ARG A 60 -3.52 -13.15 14.18
N ILE A 61 -3.19 -12.93 15.46
CA ILE A 61 -2.53 -11.72 15.94
C ILE A 61 -1.07 -12.10 16.23
N VAL A 62 -0.13 -11.41 15.57
CA VAL A 62 1.31 -11.70 15.67
C VAL A 62 2.03 -10.46 16.16
N TYR A 63 2.91 -10.61 17.14
CA TYR A 63 3.63 -9.48 17.74
C TYR A 63 5.00 -9.90 18.27
N PRO A 64 6.01 -9.01 18.22
CA PRO A 64 7.29 -9.27 18.85
C PRO A 64 7.17 -9.08 20.37
N ALA A 65 8.12 -9.62 21.14
CA ALA A 65 8.24 -9.39 22.58
C ALA A 65 8.76 -7.97 22.91
N THR A 66 8.25 -6.95 22.23
CA THR A 66 8.52 -5.53 22.49
C THR A 66 7.27 -4.93 23.13
N PRO A 67 7.39 -4.17 24.24
CA PRO A 67 6.23 -3.55 24.87
C PRO A 67 5.54 -2.57 23.89
N PRO A 68 4.19 -2.54 23.87
CA PRO A 68 3.46 -1.64 22.99
C PRO A 68 3.69 -0.17 23.40
N ASP A 69 4.18 0.63 22.46
CA ASP A 69 4.32 2.09 22.61
C ASP A 69 3.09 2.80 22.04
N ALA A 70 2.99 4.12 22.22
CA ALA A 70 2.02 4.95 21.52
C ALA A 70 2.16 4.81 20.00
N GLU A 71 1.06 4.88 19.26
CA GLU A 71 1.11 4.84 17.80
C GLU A 71 1.85 6.07 17.26
N ARG A 72 2.97 5.82 16.60
CA ARG A 72 3.81 6.79 15.92
C ARG A 72 4.28 6.16 14.64
N GLY A 73 4.12 6.86 13.52
CA GLY A 73 4.47 6.25 12.25
C GLY A 73 4.01 7.04 11.04
N SER A 74 4.02 6.35 9.92
CA SER A 74 3.50 6.81 8.65
C SER A 74 3.33 5.64 7.70
N VAL A 75 2.51 5.85 6.69
CA VAL A 75 2.49 4.97 5.53
C VAL A 75 2.35 5.84 4.29
N ILE A 76 3.14 5.52 3.27
CA ILE A 76 2.94 6.08 1.93
C ILE A 76 2.47 4.93 1.07
N VAL A 77 1.29 5.08 0.46
CA VAL A 77 0.76 4.14 -0.53
C VAL A 77 0.70 4.84 -1.87
N VAL A 78 1.36 4.26 -2.87
CA VAL A 78 1.31 4.71 -4.27
C VAL A 78 0.56 3.66 -5.08
N LEU A 79 -0.52 4.07 -5.75
CA LEU A 79 -1.35 3.21 -6.58
C LEU A 79 -1.19 3.58 -8.06
N ALA A 80 -1.04 2.59 -8.92
CA ALA A 80 -0.98 2.75 -10.36
C ALA A 80 -2.01 1.82 -11.02
N THR A 81 -2.73 2.30 -12.03
CA THR A 81 -3.66 1.44 -12.79
C THR A 81 -3.72 1.84 -14.26
N ASP A 82 -4.02 0.87 -15.13
CA ASP A 82 -4.32 1.12 -16.54
C ASP A 82 -5.82 1.31 -16.81
N VAL A 83 -6.67 1.31 -15.77
CA VAL A 83 -8.10 1.58 -15.92
C VAL A 83 -8.32 3.07 -16.22
N PRO A 84 -9.13 3.41 -17.24
CA PRO A 84 -9.49 4.80 -17.53
C PRO A 84 -10.35 5.39 -16.41
N LEU A 85 -9.78 6.33 -15.66
CA LEU A 85 -10.45 7.01 -14.55
C LEU A 85 -10.33 8.52 -14.69
N ASP A 86 -11.38 9.23 -14.30
CA ASP A 86 -11.30 10.67 -14.04
C ASP A 86 -10.70 10.96 -12.64
N HIS A 87 -10.41 12.23 -12.35
CA HIS A 87 -9.83 12.64 -11.07
C HIS A 87 -10.70 12.30 -9.84
N ARG A 88 -12.03 12.32 -10.00
CA ARG A 88 -13.00 12.05 -8.92
C ARG A 88 -13.04 10.56 -8.62
N GLN A 89 -13.10 9.71 -9.65
CA GLN A 89 -13.04 8.26 -9.54
C GLN A 89 -11.71 7.83 -8.95
N LEU A 90 -10.60 8.38 -9.44
CA LEU A 90 -9.26 8.09 -8.93
C LEU A 90 -9.16 8.43 -7.44
N ARG A 91 -9.67 9.59 -7.00
CA ARG A 91 -9.73 9.96 -5.58
C ARG A 91 -10.57 8.97 -4.75
N ARG A 92 -11.68 8.47 -5.28
CA ARG A 92 -12.51 7.45 -4.61
C ARG A 92 -11.78 6.12 -4.47
N VAL A 93 -11.10 5.68 -5.54
CA VAL A 93 -10.31 4.46 -5.61
C VAL A 93 -9.15 4.51 -4.62
N ILE A 94 -8.35 5.59 -4.63
CA ILE A 94 -7.19 5.77 -3.74
C ILE A 94 -7.59 5.69 -2.26
N ARG A 95 -8.74 6.28 -1.87
CA ARG A 95 -9.23 6.23 -0.48
C ARG A 95 -9.45 4.81 0.05
N ARG A 96 -9.60 3.80 -0.82
CA ARG A 96 -9.81 2.40 -0.41
C ARG A 96 -8.55 1.73 0.09
N ALA A 97 -7.38 2.32 -0.11
CA ALA A 97 -6.15 1.83 0.51
C ALA A 97 -6.27 1.78 2.04
N GLY A 98 -7.01 2.74 2.62
CA GLY A 98 -7.37 2.73 4.04
C GLY A 98 -8.03 1.44 4.52
N ALA A 99 -8.92 0.86 3.72
CA ALA A 99 -9.58 -0.40 4.06
C ALA A 99 -8.58 -1.57 4.11
N GLY A 100 -7.58 -1.59 3.21
CA GLY A 100 -6.50 -2.58 3.24
C GLY A 100 -5.64 -2.47 4.51
N LEU A 101 -5.31 -1.24 4.92
CA LEU A 101 -4.58 -1.00 6.18
C LEU A 101 -5.40 -1.43 7.40
N ALA A 102 -6.69 -1.10 7.42
CA ALA A 102 -7.59 -1.43 8.54
C ALA A 102 -7.75 -2.95 8.71
N ARG A 103 -7.74 -3.73 7.63
CA ARG A 103 -7.76 -5.20 7.69
C ARG A 103 -6.55 -5.79 8.41
N LEU A 104 -5.43 -5.07 8.47
CA LEU A 104 -4.22 -5.47 9.21
C LEU A 104 -4.20 -4.97 10.65
N GLY A 105 -5.24 -4.24 11.09
CA GLY A 105 -5.35 -3.70 12.45
C GLY A 105 -4.98 -2.22 12.60
N SER A 106 -4.69 -1.51 11.50
CA SER A 106 -4.53 -0.05 11.54
C SER A 106 -5.85 0.63 11.90
N PHE A 107 -5.78 1.74 12.64
CA PHE A 107 -6.92 2.61 12.92
C PHE A 107 -6.61 4.10 12.69
N TRP A 108 -5.53 4.41 11.98
CA TRP A 108 -5.09 5.78 11.67
C TRP A 108 -4.88 6.63 12.92
N GLY A 109 -4.04 6.15 13.84
CA GLY A 109 -3.79 6.88 15.07
C GLY A 109 -3.20 8.26 14.84
N HIS A 110 -3.41 9.11 15.84
CA HIS A 110 -3.03 10.53 15.81
C HIS A 110 -1.57 10.78 15.39
N GLY A 111 -0.64 9.90 15.78
CA GLY A 111 0.77 10.00 15.44
C GLY A 111 1.17 9.44 14.08
N SER A 112 0.22 8.99 13.25
CA SER A 112 0.50 8.40 11.93
C SER A 112 0.29 9.41 10.81
N GLY A 113 1.34 9.65 10.02
CA GLY A 113 1.27 10.41 8.77
C GLY A 113 0.88 9.52 7.59
N ASP A 114 -0.41 9.31 7.37
CA ASP A 114 -0.91 8.40 6.33
C ASP A 114 -1.22 9.15 5.02
N VAL A 115 -0.48 8.83 3.97
CA VAL A 115 -0.56 9.51 2.67
C VAL A 115 -0.83 8.50 1.56
N PHE A 116 -1.84 8.79 0.75
CA PHE A 116 -2.25 7.97 -0.38
C PHE A 116 -2.15 8.79 -1.67
N LEU A 117 -1.37 8.29 -2.62
CA LEU A 117 -1.20 8.85 -3.95
C LEU A 117 -1.62 7.79 -4.98
N GLY A 118 -2.21 8.21 -6.09
CA GLY A 118 -2.40 7.30 -7.20
C GLY A 118 -2.60 8.02 -8.53
N PHE A 119 -2.43 7.26 -9.60
CA PHE A 119 -2.54 7.73 -10.97
C PHE A 119 -3.08 6.62 -11.89
N THR A 120 -3.65 7.03 -13.03
CA THR A 120 -3.96 6.13 -14.14
C THR A 120 -3.01 6.39 -15.31
N THR A 121 -2.65 5.34 -16.04
CA THR A 121 -1.85 5.44 -17.27
C THR A 121 -2.71 5.53 -18.54
N ALA A 122 -4.04 5.43 -18.42
CA ALA A 122 -4.97 5.37 -19.55
C ALA A 122 -5.15 6.72 -20.27
N ASN A 123 -5.33 7.81 -19.50
CA ASN A 123 -5.57 9.15 -20.04
C ASN A 123 -4.28 9.98 -19.96
N ARG A 124 -3.51 10.08 -21.05
CA ARG A 124 -2.31 10.90 -21.12
C ARG A 124 -2.67 12.35 -21.44
N VAL A 125 -2.24 13.28 -20.58
CA VAL A 125 -2.43 14.72 -20.78
C VAL A 125 -1.15 15.31 -21.39
N PRO A 126 -1.17 15.83 -22.63
CA PRO A 126 0.00 16.47 -23.23
C PRO A 126 0.37 17.74 -22.46
N HIS A 127 1.66 18.00 -22.32
CA HIS A 127 2.14 19.27 -21.74
C HIS A 127 1.78 20.44 -22.65
N ASP A 128 2.05 20.29 -23.95
CA ASP A 128 1.74 21.27 -25.00
C ASP A 128 0.62 20.72 -25.88
N ALA A 129 -0.64 20.98 -25.49
CA ALA A 129 -1.79 20.59 -26.29
C ALA A 129 -1.86 21.44 -27.58
N THR A 130 -2.04 20.79 -28.73
CA THR A 130 -2.23 21.46 -30.03
C THR A 130 -3.71 21.68 -30.38
N THR A 131 -4.61 21.25 -29.50
CA THR A 131 -6.06 21.33 -29.65
C THR A 131 -6.70 21.81 -28.35
N ASP A 132 -7.77 22.62 -28.46
CA ASP A 132 -8.47 23.18 -27.30
C ASP A 132 -9.31 22.14 -26.52
N ILE A 133 -9.66 21.02 -27.15
CA ILE A 133 -10.53 19.97 -26.58
C ILE A 133 -9.80 18.63 -26.62
N LEU A 134 -9.69 17.97 -25.47
CA LEU A 134 -9.08 16.65 -25.34
C LEU A 134 -10.15 15.60 -25.00
N PRO A 135 -10.24 14.49 -25.76
CA PRO A 135 -11.08 13.36 -25.38
C PRO A 135 -10.48 12.59 -24.20
N GLN A 136 -11.34 12.02 -23.35
CA GLN A 136 -10.93 11.14 -22.25
C GLN A 136 -11.82 9.91 -22.20
N HIS A 137 -11.22 8.76 -21.91
CA HIS A 137 -11.97 7.56 -21.58
C HIS A 137 -12.19 7.51 -20.07
N ILE A 138 -13.39 7.13 -19.66
CA ILE A 138 -13.77 7.07 -18.25
C ILE A 138 -14.58 5.79 -18.04
N MET A 139 -14.20 5.01 -17.03
CA MET A 139 -14.91 3.82 -16.61
C MET A 139 -16.34 4.14 -16.18
N ALA A 140 -17.30 3.28 -16.52
CA ALA A 140 -18.67 3.40 -16.04
C ALA A 140 -18.73 3.27 -14.50
N GLU A 141 -19.33 4.25 -13.82
CA GLU A 141 -19.28 4.37 -12.36
C GLU A 141 -19.85 3.15 -11.63
N ASN A 142 -20.89 2.51 -12.19
CA ASN A 142 -21.54 1.33 -11.62
C ASN A 142 -20.63 0.11 -11.49
N ARG A 143 -19.44 0.12 -12.12
CA ARG A 143 -18.46 -0.96 -12.04
C ARG A 143 -17.32 -0.67 -11.05
N ILE A 144 -17.25 0.55 -10.47
CA ILE A 144 -16.06 1.04 -9.74
C ILE A 144 -15.74 0.23 -8.47
N ASP A 145 -16.73 -0.48 -7.92
CA ASP A 145 -16.53 -1.32 -6.73
C ASP A 145 -15.50 -2.44 -6.96
N LEU A 146 -15.32 -2.89 -8.20
CA LEU A 146 -14.23 -3.81 -8.58
C LEU A 146 -12.86 -3.24 -8.21
N LEU A 147 -12.65 -1.95 -8.47
CA LEU A 147 -11.41 -1.27 -8.09
C LEU A 147 -11.32 -1.01 -6.60
N PHE A 148 -12.44 -0.79 -5.92
CA PHE A 148 -12.43 -0.59 -4.48
C PHE A 148 -11.96 -1.83 -3.73
N GLN A 149 -12.48 -2.99 -4.12
CA GLN A 149 -12.03 -4.26 -3.58
C GLN A 149 -10.57 -4.52 -3.94
N ALA A 150 -10.20 -4.36 -5.21
CA ALA A 150 -8.83 -4.59 -5.67
C ALA A 150 -7.80 -3.71 -4.94
N VAL A 151 -8.08 -2.42 -4.72
CA VAL A 151 -7.18 -1.54 -3.94
C VAL A 151 -7.03 -2.00 -2.49
N ALA A 152 -8.11 -2.42 -1.85
CA ALA A 152 -8.05 -2.91 -0.47
C ALA A 152 -7.16 -4.16 -0.38
N ASP A 153 -7.33 -5.09 -1.31
CA ASP A 153 -6.53 -6.33 -1.40
C ASP A 153 -5.06 -6.01 -1.72
N VAL A 154 -4.80 -5.15 -2.70
CA VAL A 154 -3.45 -4.70 -3.09
C VAL A 154 -2.75 -4.06 -1.89
N THR A 155 -3.41 -3.14 -1.20
CA THR A 155 -2.79 -2.43 -0.08
C THR A 155 -2.49 -3.37 1.08
N GLN A 156 -3.43 -4.27 1.41
CA GLN A 156 -3.24 -5.28 2.46
C GLN A 156 -2.04 -6.17 2.14
N GLU A 157 -1.97 -6.73 0.93
CA GLU A 157 -0.88 -7.62 0.53
C GLU A 157 0.46 -6.89 0.41
N ALA A 158 0.49 -5.66 -0.09
CA ALA A 158 1.74 -4.91 -0.23
C ALA A 158 2.37 -4.58 1.14
N VAL A 159 1.57 -4.36 2.18
CA VAL A 159 2.10 -4.23 3.55
C VAL A 159 2.64 -5.57 4.06
N LEU A 160 1.93 -6.67 3.81
CA LEU A 160 2.40 -8.01 4.20
C LEU A 160 3.69 -8.39 3.47
N ASP A 161 3.80 -8.08 2.17
CA ASP A 161 5.03 -8.22 1.38
C ASP A 161 6.18 -7.45 2.01
N ALA A 162 5.95 -6.19 2.41
CA ALA A 162 6.98 -5.39 3.08
C ALA A 162 7.49 -6.03 4.37
N LEU A 163 6.58 -6.60 5.19
CA LEU A 163 6.90 -7.24 6.46
C LEU A 163 7.61 -8.59 6.28
N VAL A 164 7.17 -9.38 5.30
CA VAL A 164 7.74 -10.70 4.99
C VAL A 164 9.13 -10.58 4.37
N ALA A 165 9.31 -9.64 3.44
CA ALA A 165 10.60 -9.39 2.79
C ALA A 165 11.62 -8.67 3.69
N ALA A 166 11.18 -8.09 4.80
CA ALA A 166 12.06 -7.35 5.70
C ALA A 166 12.85 -8.26 6.66
N GLU A 167 14.17 -8.27 6.50
CA GLU A 167 15.09 -8.93 7.42
C GLU A 167 15.23 -8.16 8.75
N THR A 168 15.64 -8.88 9.82
CA THR A 168 15.97 -8.25 11.10
C THR A 168 17.10 -7.23 10.93
N VAL A 169 16.93 -6.02 11.47
CA VAL A 169 17.94 -4.96 11.43
C VAL A 169 18.27 -4.46 12.82
N VAL A 170 19.57 -4.36 13.13
CA VAL A 170 20.08 -3.62 14.28
C VAL A 170 20.46 -2.22 13.82
N GLY A 171 19.78 -1.23 14.38
CA GLY A 171 19.97 0.18 14.08
C GLY A 171 20.79 0.93 15.12
N ARG A 172 20.65 2.25 15.11
CA ARG A 172 21.36 3.17 16.01
C ARG A 172 21.13 2.82 17.49
N GLY A 173 22.21 2.80 18.27
CA GLY A 173 22.16 2.58 19.72
C GLY A 173 21.73 1.16 20.11
N GLY A 174 21.99 0.17 19.24
CA GLY A 174 21.65 -1.24 19.51
C GLY A 174 20.17 -1.58 19.40
N ARG A 175 19.32 -0.63 18.98
CA ARG A 175 17.88 -0.88 18.79
C ARG A 175 17.68 -1.87 17.65
N SER A 176 17.02 -2.99 17.94
CA SER A 176 16.71 -4.01 16.94
C SER A 176 15.23 -4.01 16.57
N ARG A 177 14.95 -4.35 15.32
CA ARG A 177 13.62 -4.67 14.81
C ARG A 177 13.70 -6.02 14.13
N SER A 178 12.98 -6.99 14.68
CA SER A 178 12.93 -8.35 14.14
C SER A 178 12.11 -8.40 12.86
N GLY A 179 12.53 -9.24 11.91
CA GLY A 179 11.71 -9.61 10.76
C GLY A 179 10.51 -10.47 11.19
N LEU A 180 9.40 -10.37 10.45
CA LEU A 180 8.15 -11.08 10.77
C LEU A 180 8.30 -12.60 10.67
N LEU A 181 9.09 -13.10 9.70
CA LEU A 181 9.23 -14.53 9.41
C LEU A 181 9.70 -15.38 10.60
N ALA A 182 10.38 -14.79 11.59
CA ALA A 182 10.79 -15.50 12.80
C ALA A 182 9.61 -15.80 13.76
N PHE A 183 8.39 -15.35 13.43
CA PHE A 183 7.19 -15.42 14.27
C PHE A 183 5.98 -16.06 13.56
N LEU A 184 6.17 -16.58 12.34
CA LEU A 184 5.13 -17.28 11.57
C LEU A 184 5.31 -18.80 11.65
#